data_AF-A0A3P6AUS7-F1
#
_entry.id   AF-A0A3P6AUS7-F1
#
_cell.length_a   1.000
_cell.length_b   1.000
_cell.length_c   1.000
_cell.angle_alpha   90.00
_cell.angle_beta   90.00
_cell.angle_gamma   90.00
#
_symmetry.space_group_name_H-M   'P 1'
#
loop_
_entity.id
_entity.type
_entity.pdbx_description
1 polymer ?
#
loop_
_entity_poly.entity_id
_entity_poly.type
_entity_poly.pdbx_seq_one_letter_code
_entity_poly.pdbx_strand_id
1 'polypeptide(L)' 'KIKSLVHYRNVDDKYWLVIAQRLYGHLKQYPPLRLTHGGKVIEIRPVIDWNKGRAVELLL' A
#
# COMPACT_ATOMS: atom_id res chain seq x y z
N LYS A 1 -11.72 7.76 -1.89
CA LYS A 1 -10.56 7.11 -1.22
C LYS A 1 -9.77 6.35 -2.28
N ILE A 2 -8.53 6.75 -2.59
CA ILE A 2 -7.68 6.05 -3.55
C ILE A 2 -7.04 4.86 -2.79
N LYS A 3 -7.31 3.63 -3.23
CA LYS A 3 -6.65 2.41 -2.76
C LYS A 3 -6.23 1.63 -4.00
N SER A 4 -4.97 1.24 -4.07
CA SER A 4 -4.46 0.40 -5.17
C SER A 4 -3.80 -0.85 -4.61
N LEU A 5 -4.10 -1.99 -5.23
CA LEU A 5 -3.61 -3.30 -4.84
C LEU A 5 -2.81 -3.89 -6.00
N VAL A 6 -1.55 -4.22 -5.74
CA VAL A 6 -0.69 -4.89 -6.72
C VAL A 6 -0.52 -6.33 -6.27
N HIS A 7 -1.18 -7.24 -6.99
CA HIS A 7 -1.07 -8.68 -6.79
C HIS A 7 0.03 -9.24 -7.70
N TYR A 8 1.02 -9.91 -7.11
CA TYR A 8 2.11 -10.55 -7.86
C TYR A 8 2.18 -12.05 -7.58
N ARG A 9 1.03 -12.65 -7.23
CA ARG A 9 0.93 -14.08 -6.92
C ARG A 9 1.39 -14.98 -8.08
N ASN A 10 1.14 -14.55 -9.31
CA ASN A 10 1.46 -15.29 -10.54
C ASN A 10 2.72 -14.75 -11.23
N VAL A 11 3.53 -13.96 -10.52
CA VAL A 11 4.82 -13.48 -11.03
C VAL A 11 5.91 -14.43 -10.56
N ASP A 12 6.84 -14.77 -11.46
CA ASP A 12 8.04 -15.53 -11.14
C ASP A 12 8.84 -14.86 -10.01
N ASP A 13 9.20 -15.65 -9.01
CA ASP A 13 9.85 -15.24 -7.76
C ASP A 13 11.09 -14.36 -7.99
N LYS A 14 11.81 -14.57 -9.10
CA LYS A 14 12.99 -13.76 -9.45
C LYS A 14 12.68 -12.27 -9.69
N TYR A 15 11.44 -11.93 -10.01
CA TYR A 15 11.03 -10.55 -10.27
C TYR A 15 10.42 -9.85 -9.06
N TRP A 16 10.18 -10.54 -7.95
CA TRP A 16 9.50 -9.95 -6.79
C TRP A 16 10.28 -8.77 -6.20
N LEU A 17 11.60 -8.93 -6.07
CA LEU A 17 12.48 -7.88 -5.57
C LEU A 17 12.47 -6.65 -6.51
N VAL A 18 12.49 -6.88 -7.82
CA VAL A 18 12.47 -5.82 -8.85
C VAL A 18 11.17 -5.01 -8.78
N ILE A 19 10.03 -5.70 -8.63
CA ILE A 19 8.71 -5.06 -8.51
C ILE A 19 8.66 -4.21 -7.24
N ALA A 20 9.09 -4.78 -6.11
CA ALA A 20 9.12 -4.05 -4.84
C ALA A 20 10.00 -2.80 -4.95
N GLN A 21 11.23 -2.91 -5.46
CA GLN A 21 12.14 -1.78 -5.62
C GLN A 21 11.57 -0.68 -6.52
N ARG A 22 10.96 -1.03 -7.65
CA ARG A 22 10.32 -0.05 -8.55
C ARG A 22 9.17 0.69 -7.87
N LEU A 23 8.32 -0.03 -7.15
CA LEU A 23 7.20 0.54 -6.41
C LEU A 23 7.69 1.46 -5.28
N TYR A 24 8.69 1.03 -4.50
CA TYR A 24 9.30 1.87 -3.48
C TYR A 24 9.95 3.13 -4.07
N GLY A 25 10.65 3.01 -5.20
CA GLY A 25 11.25 4.14 -5.92
C GLY A 25 10.22 5.17 -6.37
N HIS A 26 9.10 4.72 -6.94
CA HIS A 26 8.01 5.61 -7.34
C HIS A 26 7.34 6.27 -6.13
N LEU A 27 7.07 5.51 -5.06
CA LEU A 27 6.36 6.05 -3.90
C LEU A 27 7.17 7.02 -3.06
N LYS A 28 8.51 6.99 -3.12
CA LYS A 28 9.35 8.06 -2.56
C LYS A 28 9.02 9.44 -3.13
N GLN A 29 8.50 9.50 -4.36
CA GLN A 29 8.08 10.75 -5.01
C GLN A 29 6.69 11.20 -4.56
N TYR A 30 5.95 10.36 -3.81
CA TYR A 30 4.62 10.63 -3.30
C TYR A 30 4.57 10.44 -1.78
N PRO A 31 5.09 11.42 -0.98
CA PRO A 31 5.06 11.39 0.48
C PRO A 31 3.70 11.10 1.14
N PRO A 32 2.54 11.52 0.59
CA PRO A 32 1.25 11.21 1.21
C PRO A 32 0.77 9.78 0.96
N LEU A 33 1.60 8.89 0.40
CA LEU A 33 1.27 7.47 0.20
C LEU A 33 2.16 6.57 1.08
N ARG A 34 1.54 5.55 1.67
CA ARG A 34 2.19 4.45 2.39
C ARG A 34 2.04 3.16 1.60
N LEU A 35 3.10 2.36 1.62
CA LEU A 35 3.12 1.00 1.09
C LEU A 35 3.04 0.01 2.26
N THR A 36 2.15 -0.97 2.17
CA THR A 36 2.11 -2.11 3.09
C THR A 36 2.21 -3.40 2.29
N HIS A 37 3.09 -4.30 2.70
CA HIS A 37 3.31 -5.58 2.05
C HIS A 37 2.61 -6.71 2.84
N GLY A 38 1.82 -7.52 2.15
CA GLY A 38 1.18 -8.73 2.64
C GLY A 38 1.61 -9.97 1.86
N GLY A 39 0.97 -11.12 2.10
CA GLY A 39 1.30 -12.38 1.41
C GLY A 39 1.08 -12.30 -0.11
N LYS A 40 2.15 -11.98 -0.85
CA LYS A 40 2.18 -11.75 -2.30
C LYS A 40 1.31 -10.58 -2.81
N VAL A 41 1.12 -9.56 -1.97
CA VAL A 41 0.34 -8.35 -2.29
C VAL A 41 1.03 -7.11 -1.76
N ILE A 42 1.09 -6.07 -2.57
CA ILE A 42 1.50 -4.72 -2.17
C ILE A 42 0.26 -3.83 -2.17
N GLU A 43 -0.11 -3.29 -1.01
CA GLU A 43 -1.15 -2.27 -0.91
C GLU A 43 -0.53 -0.88 -0.87
N ILE A 44 -1.06 0.03 -1.69
CA ILE A 44 -0.74 1.46 -1.68
C ILE A 44 -1.94 2.19 -1.10
N ARG A 45 -1.72 2.96 -0.05
CA ARG A 45 -2.78 3.70 0.64
C ARG A 45 -2.32 5.11 1.00
N PRO A 46 -3.20 6.11 0.97
CA PRO A 46 -2.88 7.43 1.50
C PRO A 46 -2.54 7.37 2.99
N VAL A 47 -1.65 8.27 3.43
CA VAL A 47 -1.34 8.53 4.83
C VAL A 47 -2.51 9.31 5.42
N ILE A 48 -3.54 8.57 5.82
CA ILE A 48 -4.67 9.10 6.55
C ILE A 48 -4.56 8.56 7.97
N ASP A 49 -4.58 9.47 8.94
CA ASP A 49 -4.70 9.11 10.35
C ASP A 49 -6.14 8.71 10.66
N TRP A 50 -6.48 7.50 10.21
CA TRP A 50 -7.78 6.87 10.41
C TRP A 50 -7.62 5.66 11.32
N ASN A 51 -8.14 5.75 12.54
CA ASN A 51 -8.23 4.66 13.49
C ASN A 51 -9.71 4.35 13.79
N LYS A 52 -10.00 3.12 14.26
CA LYS A 52 -11.39 2.69 14.55
C LYS A 52 -12.06 3.55 15.63
N GLY A 53 -11.30 4.11 16.58
CA GLY A 53 -11.84 5.00 17.62
C GLY A 53 -12.44 6.28 17.04
N ARG A 54 -11.73 6.92 16.10
CA ARG A 54 -12.19 8.12 15.38
C ARG A 54 -13.40 7.88 14.48
N ALA A 55 -13.60 6.63 14.03
CA ALA A 55 -14.78 6.26 13.26
C ALA A 55 -16.05 6.21 14.13
N VAL A 56 -15.90 5.85 15.41
CA VAL A 56 -17.02 5.81 16.37
C VAL A 56 -17.44 7.23 16.76
N GLU A 57 -16.50 8.16 16.94
CA GLU A 57 -16.80 9.59 17.20
C GLU A 57 -17.59 10.28 16.09
N LEU A 58 -17.48 9.78 14.85
CA LEU A 58 -18.19 10.33 13.67
C LEU A 58 -19.62 9.78 13.50
N LEU A 59 -20.00 8.76 14.26
CA LEU A 59 -21.31 8.11 14.21
C LEU A 59 -22.24 8.52 15.37
N LEU A 60 -21.74 9.32 16.31
CA LEU A 60 -22.48 9.92 17.44
C LEU A 60 -22.78 11.38 17.14
#